data_AF-A0A8B5XBB8-F1
#
_entry.id   AF-A0A8B5XBB8-F1
#
_cell.length_a   1.000
_cell.length_b   1.000
_cell.length_c   1.000
_cell.angle_alpha   90.00
_cell.angle_beta   90.00
_cell.angle_gamma   90.00
#
_symmetry.space_group_name_H-M   'P 1'
#
loop_
_entity.id
_entity.type
_entity.pdbx_description
1 polymer ?
#
loop_
_entity_poly.entity_id
_entity_poly.type
_entity_poly.pdbx_seq_one_letter_code
_entity_poly.pdbx_strand_id
1 'polypeptide(L)'
;MEHQTEQSPVAPFPGNVLVAGCGFIVTGAGWGLFGYLEGDLAATSSAGVFFTMAVLHILTGVLIFSRQSLAVPAGFGLAIIGFGIAAIQPQFVLMFTNVVIIALLFLARSDVAHRQEAA
;
A
#
# COMPACT_ATOMS: atom_id res chain seq x y z
N MET A 1 28.33 4.44 -39.46
CA MET A 1 28.49 4.50 -37.99
C MET A 1 27.10 4.51 -37.41
N GLU A 2 26.59 3.34 -37.08
CA GLU A 2 25.28 3.20 -36.45
C GLU A 2 25.43 3.65 -34.99
N HIS A 3 24.67 4.67 -34.62
CA HIS A 3 24.63 5.18 -33.26
C HIS A 3 23.85 4.13 -32.45
N GLN A 4 24.57 3.20 -31.82
CA GLN A 4 24.01 2.33 -30.79
C GLN A 4 23.59 3.24 -29.64
N THR A 5 22.31 3.59 -29.59
CA THR A 5 21.69 4.18 -28.41
C THR A 5 21.84 3.17 -27.29
N GLU A 6 22.73 3.43 -26.34
CA GLU A 6 22.75 2.73 -25.05
C GLU A 6 21.32 2.75 -24.50
N GLN A 7 20.65 1.61 -24.54
CA GLN A 7 19.40 1.41 -23.82
C GLN A 7 19.74 1.52 -22.35
N SER A 8 19.48 2.69 -21.76
CA SER A 8 19.51 2.90 -20.32
C SER A 8 18.76 1.74 -19.65
N PRO A 9 19.36 1.07 -18.65
CA PRO A 9 18.72 -0.05 -17.98
C PRO A 9 17.35 0.39 -17.46
N VAL A 10 16.29 -0.21 -18.02
CA VAL A 10 14.92 0.04 -17.59
C VAL A 10 14.82 -0.44 -16.15
N ALA A 11 14.57 0.48 -15.21
CA ALA A 11 14.43 0.15 -13.80
C ALA A 11 13.38 -0.98 -13.64
N PRO A 12 13.61 -1.97 -12.75
CA PRO A 12 12.69 -3.12 -12.60
C PRO A 12 11.25 -2.69 -12.27
N PHE A 13 11.10 -1.52 -11.65
CA PHE A 13 9.82 -0.91 -11.29
C PHE A 13 9.80 0.59 -11.64
N PRO A 14 8.71 1.10 -12.21
CA PRO A 14 8.40 2.53 -12.21
C PRO A 14 8.44 3.04 -10.77
N GLY A 15 9.03 4.22 -10.54
CA GLY A 15 9.17 4.80 -9.20
C GLY A 15 7.83 4.89 -8.45
N ASN A 16 6.75 5.18 -9.16
CA ASN A 16 5.41 5.28 -8.56
C ASN A 16 4.91 3.94 -8.00
N VAL A 17 5.16 2.83 -8.71
CA VAL A 17 4.80 1.47 -8.25
C VAL A 17 5.61 1.10 -7.01
N LEU A 18 6.91 1.43 -7.01
CA LEU A 18 7.78 1.18 -5.88
C LEU A 18 7.29 1.94 -4.63
N VAL A 19 7.04 3.25 -4.78
CA VAL A 19 6.61 4.11 -3.68
C VAL A 19 5.23 3.72 -3.16
N ALA A 20 4.28 3.39 -4.04
CA ALA A 20 2.94 2.94 -3.63
C ALA A 20 3.00 1.61 -2.86
N GLY A 21 3.73 0.62 -3.36
CA GLY A 21 3.88 -0.68 -2.67
C GLY A 21 4.60 -0.55 -1.32
N CYS A 22 5.66 0.26 -1.25
CA CYS A 22 6.34 0.57 0.02
C CYS A 22 5.41 1.31 0.99
N GLY A 23 4.60 2.26 0.52
CA GLY A 23 3.63 2.98 1.35
C GLY A 23 2.67 2.03 2.05
N PHE A 24 2.14 1.03 1.32
CA PHE A 24 1.30 -0.03 1.88
C PHE A 24 2.02 -0.84 2.96
N ILE A 25 3.26 -1.27 2.74
CA ILE A 25 4.02 -2.05 3.72
C ILE A 25 4.26 -1.24 5.00
N VAL A 26 4.67 0.02 4.87
CA VAL A 26 4.92 0.91 6.02
C VAL A 26 3.61 1.15 6.79
N THR A 27 2.50 1.37 6.10
CA THR A 27 1.20 1.55 6.76
C THR A 27 0.73 0.27 7.43
N GLY A 28 0.96 -0.90 6.81
CA GLY A 28 0.72 -2.20 7.42
C GLY A 28 1.53 -2.41 8.70
N ALA A 29 2.80 -2.03 8.72
CA ALA A 29 3.61 -2.04 9.93
C ALA A 29 3.05 -1.10 11.01
N GLY A 30 2.53 0.07 10.62
CA GLY A 30 1.80 0.97 11.51
C GLY A 30 0.60 0.29 12.17
N TRP A 31 -0.27 -0.34 11.38
CA TRP A 31 -1.40 -1.12 11.91
C TRP A 31 -0.94 -2.23 12.86
N GLY A 32 0.13 -2.96 12.51
CA GLY A 32 0.67 -4.03 13.35
C GLY A 32 1.19 -3.52 14.69
N LEU A 33 1.85 -2.37 14.70
CA LEU A 33 2.32 -1.72 15.92
C LEU A 33 1.15 -1.33 16.83
N PHE A 34 0.12 -0.69 16.29
CA PHE A 34 -1.08 -0.36 17.07
C PHE A 34 -1.81 -1.61 17.57
N GLY A 35 -1.88 -2.68 16.76
CA GLY A 35 -2.42 -3.97 17.17
C GLY A 35 -1.67 -4.58 18.36
N TYR A 36 -0.33 -4.51 18.34
CA TYR A 36 0.50 -4.96 19.45
C TYR A 36 0.27 -4.11 20.70
N LEU A 37 0.35 -2.78 20.59
CA LEU A 37 0.14 -1.88 21.73
C LEU A 37 -1.23 -2.06 22.36
N GLU A 38 -2.26 -2.23 21.54
CA GLU A 38 -3.62 -2.41 22.04
C GLU A 38 -3.85 -3.80 22.66
N GLY A 39 -3.28 -4.85 22.07
CA GLY A 39 -3.34 -6.21 22.62
C GLY A 39 -2.59 -6.37 23.95
N ASP A 40 -1.42 -5.73 24.08
CA ASP A 40 -0.55 -5.85 25.26
C ASP A 40 -0.98 -4.93 26.41
N LEU A 41 -1.48 -3.73 26.10
CA LEU A 41 -1.81 -2.72 27.13
C LEU A 41 -3.29 -2.74 27.55
N ALA A 42 -4.20 -3.13 26.66
CA ALA A 42 -5.64 -2.91 26.88
C ALA A 42 -6.48 -4.19 26.84
N ALA A 43 -5.94 -5.33 26.36
CA ALA A 43 -6.68 -6.58 26.15
C ALA A 43 -8.06 -6.36 25.48
N THR A 44 -8.15 -5.37 24.59
CA THR A 44 -9.39 -4.99 23.91
C THR A 44 -9.62 -5.84 22.66
N SER A 45 -10.88 -5.97 22.27
CA SER A 45 -11.30 -6.80 21.13
C SER A 45 -10.82 -6.30 19.76
N SER A 46 -10.30 -5.07 19.65
CA SER A 46 -9.90 -4.44 18.39
C SER A 46 -8.50 -4.80 17.91
N ALA A 47 -7.64 -5.37 18.76
CA ALA A 47 -6.28 -5.78 18.36
C ALA A 47 -6.30 -6.70 17.12
N GLY A 48 -7.26 -7.63 17.06
CA GLY A 48 -7.46 -8.51 15.90
C GLY A 48 -7.81 -7.75 14.61
N VAL A 49 -8.54 -6.65 14.71
CA VAL A 49 -8.85 -5.78 13.55
C VAL A 49 -7.57 -5.12 13.04
N PHE A 50 -6.72 -4.60 13.93
CA PHE A 50 -5.47 -3.96 13.53
C PHE A 50 -4.47 -4.94 12.91
N PHE A 51 -4.31 -6.14 13.48
CA PHE A 51 -3.49 -7.18 12.84
C PHE A 51 -4.04 -7.60 11.48
N THR A 52 -5.37 -7.70 11.35
CA THR A 52 -6.00 -7.97 10.05
C THR A 52 -5.67 -6.87 9.04
N MET A 53 -5.81 -5.61 9.43
CA MET A 53 -5.47 -4.46 8.59
C MET A 53 -3.98 -4.45 8.21
N ALA A 54 -3.09 -4.82 9.14
CA ALA A 54 -1.66 -4.94 8.89
C ALA A 54 -1.36 -5.95 7.78
N VAL A 55 -1.91 -7.16 7.91
CA VAL A 55 -1.74 -8.24 6.93
C VAL A 55 -2.30 -7.82 5.58
N LEU A 56 -3.51 -7.28 5.53
CA LEU A 56 -4.12 -6.84 4.28
C LEU A 56 -3.28 -5.77 3.59
N HIS A 57 -2.74 -4.81 4.32
CA HIS A 57 -1.88 -3.77 3.75
C HIS A 57 -0.59 -4.35 3.16
N ILE A 58 0.07 -5.26 3.88
CA ILE A 58 1.29 -5.93 3.39
C ILE A 58 0.99 -6.72 2.13
N LEU A 59 -0.09 -7.51 2.12
CA LEU A 59 -0.51 -8.28 0.95
C LEU A 59 -0.81 -7.38 -0.24
N THR A 60 -1.54 -6.27 -0.02
CA THR A 60 -1.79 -5.29 -1.09
C THR A 60 -0.49 -4.67 -1.62
N GLY A 61 0.48 -4.36 -0.76
CA GLY A 61 1.80 -3.91 -1.19
C GLY A 61 2.50 -4.92 -2.12
N VAL A 62 2.44 -6.21 -1.78
CA VAL A 62 2.96 -7.31 -2.62
C VAL A 62 2.20 -7.40 -3.94
N LEU A 63 0.87 -7.25 -3.93
CA LEU A 63 0.06 -7.26 -5.15
C LEU A 63 0.38 -6.07 -6.07
N ILE A 64 0.68 -4.90 -5.51
CA ILE A 64 1.12 -3.71 -6.26
C ILE A 64 2.48 -3.97 -6.92
N PHE A 65 3.45 -4.53 -6.19
CA PHE A 65 4.74 -4.91 -6.78
C PHE A 65 4.60 -5.97 -7.87
N SER A 66 3.66 -6.90 -7.68
CA SER A 66 3.32 -7.94 -8.66
C SER A 66 2.49 -7.42 -9.82
N ARG A 67 2.04 -6.15 -9.77
CA ARG A 67 1.19 -5.47 -10.77
C ARG A 67 -0.07 -6.28 -11.14
N GLN A 68 -0.72 -6.83 -10.13
CA GLN A 68 -1.95 -7.60 -10.29
C GLN A 68 -3.12 -6.68 -10.67
N SER A 69 -4.05 -7.17 -11.49
CA SER A 69 -5.20 -6.39 -12.00
C SER A 69 -6.05 -5.77 -10.90
N LEU A 70 -6.22 -6.49 -9.79
CA LEU A 70 -7.02 -6.06 -8.66
C LEU A 70 -6.23 -5.22 -7.65
N ALA A 71 -4.92 -5.04 -7.81
CA ALA A 71 -4.07 -4.39 -6.80
C ALA A 71 -4.48 -2.94 -6.53
N VAL A 72 -4.69 -2.15 -7.59
CA VAL A 72 -5.09 -0.74 -7.48
C VAL A 72 -6.50 -0.58 -6.89
N PRO A 73 -7.55 -1.22 -7.43
CA PRO A 73 -8.90 -1.07 -6.85
C PRO A 73 -9.01 -1.64 -5.44
N ALA A 74 -8.37 -2.80 -5.15
CA ALA A 74 -8.34 -3.35 -3.80
C ALA A 74 -7.58 -2.43 -2.84
N GLY A 75 -6.49 -1.82 -3.29
CA GLY A 75 -5.73 -0.86 -2.50
C GLY A 75 -6.53 0.39 -2.15
N PHE A 76 -7.30 0.94 -3.10
CA PHE A 76 -8.19 2.07 -2.80
C PHE A 76 -9.25 1.69 -1.76
N GLY A 77 -9.91 0.54 -1.95
CA GLY A 77 -10.91 0.06 -0.99
C GLY A 77 -10.32 -0.13 0.41
N LEU A 78 -9.16 -0.77 0.49
CA LEU A 78 -8.48 -1.01 1.76
C LEU A 78 -8.05 0.29 2.45
N ALA A 79 -7.51 1.26 1.71
CA ALA A 79 -7.07 2.54 2.28
C ALA A 79 -8.27 3.39 2.77
N ILE A 80 -9.42 3.33 2.08
CA ILE A 80 -10.65 4.02 2.52
C ILE A 80 -11.20 3.37 3.80
N ILE A 81 -11.24 2.03 3.85
CA ILE A 81 -11.66 1.30 5.06
C ILE A 81 -10.71 1.61 6.22
N GLY A 82 -9.40 1.56 5.97
CA GLY A 82 -8.37 1.88 6.95
C GLY A 82 -8.49 3.31 7.49
N PHE A 83 -8.74 4.28 6.61
CA PHE A 83 -9.03 5.66 7.00
C PHE A 83 -10.25 5.73 7.93
N GLY A 84 -11.35 5.06 7.59
CA GLY A 84 -12.56 5.03 8.40
C GLY A 84 -12.33 4.42 9.79
N ILE A 85 -11.61 3.31 9.87
CA ILE A 85 -11.24 2.68 11.14
C ILE A 85 -10.37 3.61 11.99
N ALA A 86 -9.33 4.20 11.39
CA ALA A 86 -8.42 5.11 12.08
C ALA A 86 -9.12 6.39 12.57
N ALA A 87 -10.15 6.86 11.85
CA ALA A 87 -10.96 8.01 12.24
C ALA A 87 -11.86 7.72 13.47
N ILE A 88 -12.30 6.47 13.65
CA ILE A 88 -13.11 6.06 14.82
C ILE A 88 -12.23 5.88 16.06
N GLN A 89 -10.99 5.39 15.90
CA GLN A 89 -10.05 5.08 16.99
C GLN A 89 -8.99 6.19 17.22
N PRO A 90 -9.37 7.47 17.06
CA PRO A 90 -8.52 8.65 16.77
C PRO A 90 -7.02 8.42 16.49
N GLN A 91 -6.68 7.53 15.55
CA GLN A 91 -5.30 7.23 15.18
C GLN A 91 -4.83 8.16 14.06
N PHE A 92 -4.53 9.40 14.41
CA PHE A 92 -4.15 10.45 13.44
C PHE A 92 -3.05 10.02 12.46
N VAL A 93 -2.04 9.31 12.95
CA VAL A 93 -0.93 8.82 12.12
C VAL A 93 -1.44 7.85 11.04
N LEU A 94 -2.29 6.89 11.40
CA LEU A 94 -2.84 5.93 10.44
C LEU A 94 -3.82 6.61 9.48
N MET A 95 -4.61 7.59 9.94
CA MET A 95 -5.46 8.37 9.03
C MET A 95 -4.62 9.07 7.96
N PHE A 96 -3.55 9.75 8.38
CA PHE A 96 -2.65 10.46 7.47
C PHE A 96 -2.00 9.52 6.46
N THR A 97 -1.47 8.38 6.91
CA THR A 97 -0.82 7.43 5.99
C THR A 97 -1.79 6.82 4.99
N ASN A 98 -3.05 6.57 5.37
CA ASN A 98 -4.09 6.14 4.43
C ASN A 98 -4.38 7.20 3.35
N VAL A 99 -4.45 8.49 3.72
CA VAL A 99 -4.61 9.59 2.74
C VAL A 99 -3.42 9.65 1.78
N VAL A 100 -2.20 9.54 2.30
CA VAL A 100 -0.97 9.53 1.47
C VAL A 100 -1.00 8.34 0.51
N ILE A 101 -1.35 7.13 0.98
CA ILE A 101 -1.47 5.95 0.12
C ILE A 101 -2.49 6.16 -0.99
N ILE A 102 -3.65 6.76 -0.70
CA ILE A 102 -4.67 7.04 -1.72
C ILE A 102 -4.08 7.93 -2.83
N ALA A 103 -3.31 8.96 -2.46
CA ALA A 103 -2.63 9.81 -3.43
C ALA A 103 -1.57 9.04 -4.23
N LEU A 104 -0.78 8.19 -3.57
CA LEU A 104 0.25 7.37 -4.23
C LEU A 104 -0.35 6.35 -5.19
N LEU A 105 -1.46 5.70 -4.82
CA LEU A 105 -2.21 4.79 -5.69
C LEU A 105 -2.77 5.51 -6.91
N PHE A 106 -3.28 6.73 -6.71
CA PHE A 106 -3.73 7.55 -7.81
C PHE A 106 -2.57 7.78 -8.79
N LEU A 107 -1.39 8.15 -8.32
CA LEU A 107 -0.22 8.33 -9.19
C LEU A 107 0.26 7.04 -9.85
N ALA A 108 0.24 5.91 -9.14
CA ALA A 108 0.74 4.63 -9.64
C ALA A 108 -0.22 3.89 -10.60
N ARG A 109 -1.48 4.32 -10.71
CA ARG A 109 -2.53 3.54 -11.41
C ARG A 109 -2.21 3.22 -12.87
N SER A 110 -1.64 4.17 -13.62
CA SER A 110 -1.29 3.98 -15.04
C SER A 110 -0.13 2.99 -15.21
N ASP A 111 0.84 3.05 -14.31
CA ASP A 111 2.07 2.25 -14.38
C ASP A 111 1.83 0.78 -14.00
N VAL A 112 0.81 0.54 -13.17
CA VAL A 112 0.32 -0.81 -12.88
C VAL A 112 -0.46 -1.37 -14.08
N ALA A 113 -1.30 -0.55 -14.72
CA ALA A 113 -2.13 -0.97 -15.86
C ALA A 113 -1.32 -1.30 -17.12
N HIS A 114 -0.30 -0.49 -17.46
CA HIS A 114 0.47 -0.67 -18.71
C HIS A 114 1.22 -2.00 -18.83
N ARG A 115 1.57 -2.67 -17.73
CA ARG A 115 2.19 -4.02 -17.80
C ARG A 115 1.18 -5.11 -18.17
N GLN A 116 -0.11 -4.85 -17.98
CA GLN A 116 -1.18 -5.80 -18.31
C GLN A 116 -1.47 -5.81 -19.82
N GLU A 117 -1.27 -4.69 -20.49
CA GLU A 117 -1.44 -4.58 -21.94
C GLU A 117 -0.27 -5.19 -22.72
N ALA A 118 0.87 -5.39 -22.05
CA ALA A 118 2.11 -5.90 -22.64
C ALA A 118 2.36 -7.40 -22.41
N ALA A 119 1.46 -8.10 -21.71
CA ALA A 119 1.54 -9.53 -21.37
C ALA A 119 0.45 -10.33 -22.08
#